data_AF-A0A8T5S552-F1
#
_entry.id   AF-A0A8T5S552-F1
#
_cell.length_a   1.000
_cell.length_b   1.000
_cell.length_c   1.000
_cell.angle_alpha   90.00
_cell.angle_beta   90.00
_cell.angle_gamma   90.00
#
_symmetry.space_group_name_H-M   'P 1'
#
loop_
_entity.id
_entity.type
_entity.pdbx_description
1 polymer ?
#
loop_
_entity_poly.entity_id
_entity_poly.type
_entity_poly.pdbx_seq_one_letter_code
_entity_poly.pdbx_strand_id
1 'polypeptide(L)' 'MKIDNNYQSIRNIPKNNIDLLKEIKNKLSQIFKGKREIMYSDIINLIIREGKVGENYNNLILWCNYKIRLGETFVEI' A
#
# COMPACT_ATOMS: atom_id res chain seq x y z
N MET A 1 -21.26 -2.88 -19.51
CA MET A 1 -19.93 -2.60 -18.92
C MET A 1 -19.85 -3.37 -17.60
N LYS A 2 -19.20 -4.54 -17.60
CA LYS A 2 -19.02 -5.35 -16.37
C LYS A 2 -17.89 -4.69 -15.58
N ILE A 3 -18.23 -3.98 -14.51
CA ILE A 3 -17.22 -3.51 -13.55
C ILE A 3 -16.79 -4.75 -12.78
N ASP A 4 -15.66 -5.31 -13.19
CA ASP A 4 -15.17 -6.63 -12.82
C ASP A 4 -15.15 -6.86 -11.30
N ASN A 5 -15.70 -7.99 -10.87
CA ASN A 5 -15.71 -8.45 -9.47
C ASN A 5 -14.32 -8.44 -8.79
N ASN A 6 -13.23 -8.38 -9.57
CA ASN A 6 -11.85 -8.21 -9.10
C ASN A 6 -11.59 -6.90 -8.34
N TYR A 7 -12.35 -5.83 -8.59
CA TYR A 7 -12.15 -4.55 -7.89
C TYR A 7 -12.63 -4.58 -6.44
N GLN A 8 -13.66 -5.37 -6.14
CA GLN A 8 -14.20 -5.47 -4.78
C GLN A 8 -13.26 -6.22 -3.82
N SER A 9 -12.57 -7.25 -4.32
CA SER A 9 -11.57 -7.98 -3.52
C SER A 9 -10.36 -7.11 -3.21
N ILE A 10 -9.89 -6.32 -4.19
CA ILE A 10 -8.75 -5.40 -4.02
C ILE A 10 -9.07 -4.30 -2.98
N ARG A 11 -10.29 -3.77 -2.99
CA ARG A 11 -10.72 -2.73 -2.04
C ARG A 11 -10.60 -3.16 -0.57
N ASN A 12 -10.75 -4.45 -0.28
CA ASN A 12 -10.72 -5.01 1.08
C ASN A 12 -9.35 -5.59 1.49
N ILE A 13 -8.34 -5.60 0.62
CA ILE A 13 -6.98 -6.08 0.93
C ILE A 13 -6.40 -5.50 2.23
N PRO A 14 -6.61 -4.22 2.58
CA PRO A 14 -6.09 -3.65 3.82
C PRO A 14 -6.62 -4.36 5.05
N LYS A 15 -7.85 -4.90 5.06
CA LYS A 15 -8.43 -5.49 6.28
C LYS A 15 -7.63 -6.69 6.79
N ASN A 16 -7.06 -7.49 5.89
CA ASN A 16 -6.23 -8.64 6.26
C ASN A 16 -4.74 -8.29 6.39
N ASN A 17 -4.34 -7.09 5.97
CA ASN A 17 -2.93 -6.65 5.95
C ASN A 17 -2.72 -5.33 6.71
N ILE A 18 -3.67 -4.95 7.57
CA ILE A 18 -3.69 -3.62 8.20
C ILE A 18 -2.48 -3.42 9.09
N ASP A 19 -2.08 -4.47 9.80
CA ASP A 19 -0.92 -4.44 10.69
C ASP A 19 0.38 -4.32 9.89
N LEU A 20 0.49 -5.03 8.77
CA LEU A 20 1.63 -4.90 7.85
C LEU A 20 1.72 -3.49 7.25
N LEU A 21 0.59 -2.92 6.83
CA LEU A 21 0.53 -1.55 6.32
C LEU A 21 0.94 -0.54 7.39
N LYS A 22 0.48 -0.72 8.64
CA LYS A 22 0.88 0.13 9.78
C LYS A 22 2.38 0.01 10.06
N GLU A 23 2.95 -1.19 10.06
CA GLU A 23 4.37 -1.42 10.25
C GLU A 23 5.21 -0.67 9.20
N ILE A 24 4.86 -0.83 7.93
CA ILE A 24 5.53 -0.14 6.81
C ILE A 24 5.38 1.38 6.93
N LYS A 25 4.18 1.88 7.24
CA LYS A 25 3.92 3.31 7.43
C LYS A 25 4.75 3.89 8.57
N ASN A 26 4.86 3.18 9.69
CA ASN A 26 5.69 3.59 10.82
C ASN A 26 7.17 3.68 10.45
N LYS A 27 7.68 2.69 9.71
CA LYS A 27 9.06 2.69 9.23
C LYS A 27 9.34 3.86 8.28
N LEU A 28 8.43 4.14 7.34
CA LEU A 28 8.53 5.30 6.45
C LEU A 28 8.45 6.62 7.21
N SER A 29 7.57 6.70 8.21
CA SER A 29 7.44 7.89 9.07
C SER A 29 8.75 8.18 9.80
N GLN A 30 9.44 7.15 10.31
CA GLN A 30 10.77 7.29 10.92
C GLN A 30 11.84 7.74 9.92
N ILE A 31 11.80 7.21 8.68
CA ILE A 31 12.73 7.59 7.61
C ILE A 31 12.55 9.06 7.22
N PHE A 32 11.30 9.50 7.01
CA PHE A 32 11.01 10.86 6.60
C PHE A 32 10.97 11.86 7.75
N LYS A 33 10.89 11.39 9.01
CA LYS A 33 10.80 12.20 10.23
C LYS A 33 9.67 13.23 10.15
N GLY A 34 8.52 12.84 9.58
CA GLY A 34 7.36 13.71 9.42
C GLY A 34 7.53 14.90 8.46
N LYS A 35 8.66 14.98 7.71
CA LYS A 35 8.90 16.09 6.76
C LYS A 35 7.92 16.13 5.59
N ARG A 36 7.27 15.01 5.29
CA ARG A 36 6.25 14.90 4.25
C ARG A 36 5.31 13.74 4.56
N GLU A 37 4.14 13.79 3.94
CA GLU A 37 3.18 12.70 3.94
C GLU A 37 3.72 11.49 3.17
N ILE A 38 3.24 10.31 3.57
CA ILE A 38 3.64 9.03 2.99
C ILE A 38 2.73 8.75 1.79
N MET A 39 3.34 8.46 0.66
CA MET A 39 2.64 8.12 -0.58
C MET A 39 2.55 6.60 -0.77
N TYR A 40 1.56 6.16 -1.55
CA TYR A 40 1.45 4.73 -1.91
C TYR A 40 2.69 4.21 -2.65
N SER A 41 3.35 5.06 -3.43
CA SER A 41 4.61 4.75 -4.09
C SER A 41 5.76 4.51 -3.11
N ASP A 42 5.79 5.18 -1.96
CA ASP A 42 6.81 4.96 -0.94
C ASP A 42 6.71 3.56 -0.33
N ILE A 43 5.50 3.07 -0.12
CA ILE A 43 5.24 1.71 0.35
C ILE A 43 5.80 0.70 -0.65
N ILE A 44 5.42 0.84 -1.93
CA ILE A 44 5.91 -0.05 -3.00
C ILE A 44 7.44 -0.02 -3.06
N ASN A 45 8.03 1.18 -3.04
CA ASN A 45 9.47 1.35 -3.08
C ASN A 45 10.18 0.71 -1.88
N LEU A 46 9.60 0.81 -0.68
CA LEU A 46 10.18 0.19 0.51
C LEU A 46 10.17 -1.34 0.41
N ILE A 47 9.03 -1.91 0.02
CA ILE A 47 8.86 -3.37 -0.13
C ILE A 47 9.88 -3.93 -1.11
N ILE A 48 10.02 -3.29 -2.28
CA ILE A 48 10.99 -3.68 -3.31
C ILE A 48 12.42 -3.53 -2.81
N ARG A 49 12.77 -2.37 -2.21
CA ARG A 49 14.12 -2.08 -1.72
C ARG A 49 14.58 -3.07 -0.65
N GLU A 50 13.68 -3.53 0.19
CA GLU A 50 13.98 -4.50 1.25
C GLU A 50 13.89 -5.96 0.79
N GLY A 51 13.61 -6.21 -0.50
CA GLY A 51 13.47 -7.55 -1.04
C GLY A 51 12.37 -8.36 -0.35
N LYS A 52 11.32 -7.70 0.16
CA LYS A 52 10.23 -8.37 0.87
C LYS A 52 9.39 -9.16 -0.12
N VAL A 53 9.27 -10.46 0.13
CA VAL A 53 8.52 -11.40 -0.69
C VAL A 53 7.41 -12.05 0.13
N GLY A 54 6.32 -12.43 -0.53
CA GLY A 54 5.19 -13.12 0.08
C GLY A 54 3.84 -12.55 -0.38
N GLU A 55 2.79 -13.35 -0.20
CA GLU A 55 1.44 -13.02 -0.68
C GLU A 55 0.92 -11.71 -0.09
N ASN A 56 1.16 -11.45 1.19
CA ASN A 56 0.75 -10.22 1.87
C ASN A 56 1.40 -8.97 1.26
N TYR A 57 2.70 -9.04 0.93
CA TYR A 57 3.41 -7.93 0.29
C TYR A 57 2.93 -7.71 -1.16
N ASN A 58 2.69 -8.80 -1.89
CA ASN A 58 2.14 -8.73 -3.25
C ASN A 58 0.75 -8.09 -3.26
N ASN A 59 -0.12 -8.52 -2.35
CA ASN A 59 -1.45 -7.94 -2.16
C ASN A 59 -1.36 -6.45 -1.81
N LEU A 60 -0.43 -6.07 -0.93
CA LEU A 60 -0.24 -4.68 -0.54
C LEU A 60 0.26 -3.82 -1.72
N ILE A 61 1.19 -4.32 -2.54
CA ILE A 61 1.63 -3.65 -3.77
C ILE A 61 0.45 -3.47 -4.74
N LEU A 62 -0.36 -4.51 -4.94
CA LEU A 62 -1.54 -4.44 -5.81
C LEU A 62 -2.53 -3.39 -5.32
N TRP A 63 -2.78 -3.34 -4.01
CA TRP A 63 -3.65 -2.33 -3.40
C TRP A 63 -3.09 -0.91 -3.55
N CYS A 64 -1.80 -0.70 -3.31
CA CYS A 64 -1.16 0.60 -3.50
C CYS A 64 -1.27 1.08 -4.95
N ASN A 65 -1.01 0.19 -5.92
CA ASN A 65 -1.18 0.49 -7.34
C ASN A 65 -2.63 0.81 -7.71
N TYR A 66 -3.59 0.07 -7.14
CA TYR A 66 -5.00 0.35 -7.32
C TYR A 66 -5.37 1.76 -6.83
N LYS A 67 -4.88 2.15 -5.65
CA LYS A 67 -5.10 3.48 -5.08
C LYS A 67 -4.52 4.59 -5.96
N ILE A 68 -3.30 4.42 -6.45
CA ILE A 68 -2.66 5.33 -7.41
C ILE A 68 -3.50 5.46 -8.69
N ARG A 69 -4.05 4.35 -9.21
CA ARG A 69 -4.92 4.38 -10.41
C ARG A 69 -6.24 5.12 -10.19
N LEU A 70 -6.72 5.21 -8.96
CA LEU A 70 -7.89 6.03 -8.59
C LEU A 70 -7.55 7.52 -8.46
N GLY A 71 -6.28 7.91 -8.59
CA GLY A 71 -5.80 9.27 -8.35
C GLY A 71 -5.49 9.56 -6.88
N GLU A 72 -5.61 8.56 -6.00
CA GLU A 72 -5.23 8.72 -4.59
C GLU A 72 -3.70 8.59 -4.46
N THR A 73 -3.06 9.62 -3.91
CA THR A 73 -1.59 9.69 -3.83
C THR A 73 -1.07 9.34 -2.44
N PHE A 74 -1.75 9.81 -1.40
CA PHE A 74 -1.31 9.71 -0.01
C PHE A 74 -1.99 8.57 0.73
N VAL A 75 -1.27 7.95 1.67
CA VAL A 75 -1.74 6.78 2.41
C VAL A 75 -2.66 7.17 3.55
N GLU A 76 -3.96 7.02 3.32
CA GLU A 76 -5.02 7.11 4.32
C GLU A 76 -5.23 5.74 4.99
N ILE A 77 -5.23 5.69 6.33
CA ILE A 77 -5.52 4.50 7.15
C ILE A 77 -6.72 4.81 8.03
#